data_AF-A0A024VPG6-F1
#
_entry.id   AF-A0A024VPG6-F1
#
_cell.length_a   1.000
_cell.length_b   1.000
_cell.length_c   1.000
_cell.angle_alpha   90.00
_cell.angle_beta   90.00
_cell.angle_gamma   90.00
#
_symmetry.space_group_name_H-M   'P 1'
#
loop_
_entity.id
_entity.type
_entity.pdbx_description
1 polymer ?
#
loop_
_entity_poly.entity_id
_entity_poly.type
_entity_poly.pdbx_seq_one_letter_code
_entity_poly.pdbx_strand_id
1 'polypeptide(L)'
;MISKKAIDEFLLYIEDANVETALYYLEMCNGNVEDSLKLYYDINGDNMIPNKPYDNNNKIMTEEEKSVQSNMYQTNTETTNDKKKNICPPCDDYVRAPDKHFSQALINDMDDSNFYPYNNTNKKSNKSKIQLGDTFQKLFSPPESLICSLSFEEVRKKSKQENKFILVNIQNTEFESLRLNRDIWNNDVIQQIIKTSFILWLRYEYDQDAALFMNTYKIFWIA
;
A
#
# COMPACT_ATOMS: atom_id res chain seq x y z
N MET A 1 -27.92 8.68 -14.18
CA MET A 1 -27.52 8.19 -15.51
C MET A 1 -26.66 9.28 -16.14
N ILE A 2 -25.40 8.99 -16.44
CA ILE A 2 -24.45 9.98 -16.95
C ILE A 2 -24.92 10.43 -18.34
N SER A 3 -24.99 11.73 -18.56
CA SER A 3 -25.47 12.26 -19.84
C SER A 3 -24.40 12.11 -20.92
N LYS A 4 -24.80 11.77 -22.16
CA LYS A 4 -23.87 11.70 -23.29
C LYS A 4 -23.10 13.01 -23.49
N LYS A 5 -23.77 14.14 -23.22
CA LYS A 5 -23.17 15.49 -23.25
C LYS A 5 -21.99 15.64 -22.27
N ALA A 6 -22.11 15.10 -21.05
CA ALA A 6 -21.04 15.19 -20.05
C ALA A 6 -19.81 14.35 -20.44
N ILE A 7 -20.04 13.21 -21.10
CA ILE A 7 -18.97 12.36 -21.64
C ILE A 7 -18.24 13.08 -22.77
N ASP A 8 -18.99 13.64 -23.73
CA ASP A 8 -18.42 14.39 -24.85
C ASP A 8 -17.64 15.63 -24.38
N GLU A 9 -18.10 16.29 -23.30
CA GLU A 9 -17.43 17.44 -22.68
C GLU A 9 -16.12 17.03 -22.00
N PHE A 10 -16.11 15.94 -21.21
CA PHE A 10 -14.89 15.43 -20.57
C PHE A 10 -13.80 15.06 -21.61
N LEU A 11 -14.20 14.39 -22.70
CA LEU A 11 -13.29 13.99 -23.78
C LEU A 11 -12.76 15.19 -24.59
N LEU A 12 -13.44 16.33 -24.55
CA LEU A 12 -12.97 17.56 -25.17
C LEU A 12 -11.81 18.20 -24.38
N TYR A 13 -11.82 18.07 -23.04
CA TYR A 13 -10.78 18.63 -22.18
C TYR A 13 -9.51 17.75 -22.10
N ILE A 14 -9.65 16.45 -22.36
CA ILE A 14 -8.55 15.49 -22.28
C ILE A 14 -8.46 14.73 -23.61
N GLU A 15 -7.59 15.17 -24.51
CA GLU A 15 -7.45 14.62 -25.87
C GLU A 15 -7.06 13.14 -25.88
N ASP A 16 -6.33 12.68 -24.87
CA ASP A 16 -5.87 11.28 -24.74
C ASP A 16 -6.85 10.38 -23.95
N ALA A 17 -7.99 10.88 -23.50
CA ALA A 17 -8.94 10.09 -22.71
C ALA A 17 -9.85 9.22 -23.58
N ASN A 18 -10.15 8.01 -23.11
CA ASN A 18 -11.14 7.11 -23.70
C ASN A 18 -12.52 7.30 -23.03
N VAL A 19 -13.58 6.86 -23.71
CA VAL A 19 -14.97 6.92 -23.20
C VAL A 19 -15.12 6.23 -21.84
N GLU A 20 -14.40 5.13 -21.62
CA GLU A 20 -14.39 4.40 -20.35
C GLU A 20 -13.77 5.21 -19.21
N THR A 21 -12.68 5.93 -19.50
CA THR A 21 -12.04 6.84 -18.56
C THR A 21 -12.99 7.97 -18.16
N ALA A 22 -13.66 8.58 -19.14
CA ALA A 22 -14.67 9.61 -18.89
C ALA A 22 -15.82 9.08 -18.01
N LEU A 23 -16.35 7.90 -18.32
CA LEU A 23 -17.42 7.28 -17.54
C LEU A 23 -17.01 7.01 -16.10
N TYR A 24 -15.81 6.47 -15.89
CA TYR A 24 -15.27 6.18 -14.56
C TYR A 24 -15.23 7.43 -13.69
N TYR A 25 -14.58 8.50 -14.18
CA TYR A 25 -14.44 9.74 -13.40
C TYR A 25 -15.76 10.49 -13.23
N LEU A 26 -16.63 10.48 -14.25
CA LEU A 26 -17.97 11.05 -14.15
C LEU A 26 -18.84 10.27 -13.17
N GLU A 27 -18.70 8.94 -13.06
CA GLU A 27 -19.44 8.15 -12.07
C GLU A 27 -19.01 8.50 -10.64
N MET A 28 -17.71 8.66 -10.41
CA MET A 28 -17.17 9.07 -9.10
C MET A 28 -17.63 10.48 -8.69
N CYS A 29 -17.85 11.36 -9.67
CA CYS A 29 -18.27 12.75 -9.45
C CYS A 29 -19.76 12.98 -9.73
N ASN A 30 -20.58 11.93 -9.69
CA ASN A 30 -22.05 11.99 -9.87
C ASN A 30 -22.50 12.70 -11.16
N GLY A 31 -21.68 12.65 -12.22
CA GLY A 31 -21.91 13.28 -13.52
C GLY A 31 -21.47 14.74 -13.61
N ASN A 32 -20.80 15.29 -12.60
CA ASN A 32 -20.19 16.62 -12.65
C ASN A 32 -18.85 16.57 -13.40
N VAL A 33 -18.80 17.28 -14.53
CA VAL A 33 -17.62 17.31 -15.40
C VAL A 33 -16.43 17.99 -14.71
N GLU A 34 -16.64 19.12 -14.03
CA GLU A 34 -15.55 19.90 -13.42
C GLU A 34 -14.84 19.11 -12.31
N ASP A 35 -15.63 18.50 -11.41
CA ASP A 35 -15.09 17.66 -10.34
C ASP A 35 -14.39 16.42 -10.91
N SER A 36 -14.92 15.85 -12.00
CA SER A 36 -14.31 14.69 -12.66
C SER A 36 -12.99 15.03 -13.34
N LEU A 37 -12.87 16.22 -13.95
CA LEU A 37 -11.63 16.71 -14.54
C LEU A 37 -10.59 17.00 -13.46
N LYS A 38 -10.99 17.64 -12.36
CA LYS A 38 -10.11 17.86 -11.22
C LYS A 38 -9.59 16.54 -10.66
N LEU A 39 -10.46 15.55 -10.45
CA LEU A 39 -10.10 14.23 -9.97
C LEU A 39 -9.15 13.52 -10.96
N TYR A 40 -9.39 13.63 -12.26
CA TYR A 40 -8.49 13.12 -13.30
C TYR A 40 -7.10 13.73 -13.17
N TYR A 41 -6.99 15.06 -13.05
CA TYR A 41 -5.70 15.73 -12.90
C TYR A 41 -5.03 15.45 -11.54
N ASP A 42 -5.78 15.29 -10.45
CA ASP A 42 -5.20 14.94 -9.15
C ASP A 42 -4.57 13.53 -9.16
N ILE A 43 -5.10 12.62 -9.99
CA ILE A 43 -4.63 11.22 -10.09
C ILE A 43 -3.57 11.04 -11.19
N ASN A 44 -3.72 11.73 -12.32
CA ASN A 44 -2.87 11.58 -13.51
C ASN A 44 -1.86 12.73 -13.69
N GLY A 45 -1.96 13.80 -12.91
CA GLY A 45 -1.28 15.09 -13.10
C GLY A 45 0.15 15.15 -12.59
N ASP A 46 1.07 14.53 -13.34
CA ASP A 46 2.44 15.04 -13.46
C ASP A 46 2.85 15.29 -14.93
N ASN A 47 1.90 15.33 -15.86
CA ASN A 47 2.14 15.72 -17.25
C ASN A 47 1.06 16.70 -17.76
N MET A 48 1.55 17.85 -18.24
CA MET A 48 0.86 18.93 -18.99
C MET A 48 0.15 20.03 -18.19
N ILE A 49 0.91 21.09 -17.89
CA ILE A 49 0.41 22.45 -17.63
C ILE A 49 0.16 23.14 -18.98
N PRO A 50 -1.02 23.75 -19.17
CA PRO A 50 -1.06 25.11 -19.70
C PRO A 50 -1.79 26.06 -18.74
N ASN A 51 -1.05 27.06 -18.28
CA ASN A 51 -1.51 28.14 -17.41
C ASN A 51 -2.76 28.86 -17.94
N LYS A 52 -3.76 29.06 -17.08
CA LYS A 52 -4.48 30.34 -16.95
C LYS A 52 -5.02 30.52 -15.52
N PRO A 53 -4.98 31.73 -14.97
CA PRO A 53 -5.27 31.99 -13.56
C PRO A 53 -6.77 32.03 -13.32
N TYR A 54 -7.25 31.25 -12.34
CA TYR A 54 -8.61 31.42 -11.80
C TYR A 54 -8.55 32.35 -10.59
N ASP A 55 -9.18 33.51 -10.74
CA ASP A 55 -9.44 34.48 -9.69
C ASP A 55 -10.51 33.96 -8.72
N ASN A 56 -10.15 33.96 -7.44
CA ASN A 56 -11.04 33.70 -6.31
C ASN A 56 -12.02 34.86 -6.13
N ASN A 57 -13.33 34.60 -6.19
CA ASN A 57 -14.33 35.46 -5.57
C ASN A 57 -15.45 34.63 -4.92
N ASN A 58 -15.29 34.39 -3.63
CA ASN A 58 -16.31 33.88 -2.72
C ASN A 58 -17.48 34.86 -2.62
N LYS A 59 -18.72 34.34 -2.68
CA LYS A 59 -19.91 35.04 -2.18
C LYS A 59 -20.67 34.13 -1.20
N ILE A 60 -20.72 34.62 0.03
CA ILE A 60 -21.42 34.12 1.23
C ILE A 60 -22.95 34.31 1.10
N MET A 61 -23.73 33.43 1.75
CA MET A 61 -24.93 33.68 2.60
C MET A 61 -25.52 32.31 3.03
N THR A 62 -25.45 31.88 4.31
CA THR A 62 -26.38 32.10 5.47
C THR A 62 -27.82 31.63 5.21
N GLU A 63 -28.51 30.84 6.06
CA GLU A 63 -28.84 30.93 7.50
C GLU A 63 -29.35 29.55 8.01
N GLU A 64 -28.97 29.08 9.22
CA GLU A 64 -29.73 29.04 10.51
C GLU A 64 -30.85 27.96 10.56
N GLU A 65 -31.06 27.16 11.62
CA GLU A 65 -31.31 27.45 13.06
C GLU A 65 -30.98 26.19 13.92
N LYS A 66 -30.17 26.24 14.99
CA LYS A 66 -30.41 26.63 16.42
C LYS A 66 -31.29 25.67 17.28
N SER A 67 -30.73 25.28 18.44
CA SER A 67 -31.32 25.25 19.81
C SER A 67 -31.03 23.95 20.59
N VAL A 68 -30.64 23.85 21.87
CA VAL A 68 -30.29 24.78 22.98
C VAL A 68 -29.56 23.96 24.08
N GLN A 69 -28.60 24.62 24.73
CA GLN A 69 -27.95 24.40 26.05
C GLN A 69 -28.58 23.42 27.08
N SER A 70 -27.71 22.75 27.86
CA SER A 70 -27.54 23.06 29.29
C SER A 70 -26.34 22.36 29.95
N ASN A 71 -25.71 23.09 30.88
CA ASN A 71 -24.46 22.82 31.58
C ASN A 71 -24.62 21.85 32.76
N MET A 72 -23.56 21.16 33.20
CA MET A 72 -22.92 21.34 34.53
C MET A 72 -21.97 20.19 34.93
N TYR A 73 -20.73 20.60 35.23
CA TYR A 73 -19.81 20.21 36.32
C TYR A 73 -19.55 18.73 36.67
N GLN A 74 -18.27 18.36 36.54
CA GLN A 74 -17.33 17.94 37.63
C GLN A 74 -17.50 16.47 38.07
N THR A 75 -16.48 15.67 38.43
CA THR A 75 -15.05 15.83 38.66
C THR A 75 -14.48 14.43 38.97
N ASN A 76 -13.16 14.26 38.77
CA ASN A 76 -12.24 13.37 39.49
C ASN A 76 -12.01 11.93 38.98
N THR A 77 -10.84 11.81 38.36
CA THR A 77 -9.75 10.84 38.62
C THR A 77 -9.85 10.00 39.91
N GLU A 78 -9.54 8.70 39.80
CA GLU A 78 -8.42 8.01 40.47
C GLU A 78 -8.48 6.50 40.14
N THR A 79 -7.50 5.98 39.38
CA THR A 79 -6.35 5.16 39.82
C THR A 79 -6.69 3.97 40.72
N THR A 80 -6.52 2.74 40.20
CA THR A 80 -5.80 1.67 40.91
C THR A 80 -5.21 0.67 39.92
N ASN A 81 -3.89 0.51 40.01
CA ASN A 81 -3.12 -0.58 39.45
C ASN A 81 -3.63 -1.93 39.99
N ASP A 82 -3.73 -2.96 39.13
CA ASP A 82 -3.49 -4.31 39.61
C ASP A 82 -3.00 -5.27 38.52
N LYS A 83 -1.85 -5.88 38.81
CA LYS A 83 -1.24 -6.98 38.07
C LYS A 83 -2.17 -8.18 38.10
N LYS A 84 -2.67 -8.64 36.94
CA LYS A 84 -3.24 -10.00 36.81
C LYS A 84 -2.63 -10.77 35.65
N LYS A 85 -2.20 -11.97 36.04
CA LYS A 85 -1.51 -13.03 35.31
C LYS A 85 -2.21 -13.38 33.99
N ASN A 86 -1.42 -13.55 32.93
CA ASN A 86 -1.84 -14.16 31.67
C ASN A 86 -2.24 -15.61 31.91
N ILE A 87 -3.54 -15.88 31.91
CA ILE A 87 -4.13 -17.22 31.80
C ILE A 87 -5.10 -17.13 30.63
N CYS A 88 -4.86 -17.89 29.57
CA CYS A 88 -5.82 -18.06 28.49
C CYS A 88 -7.12 -18.66 29.08
N PRO A 89 -8.30 -18.07 28.85
CA PRO A 89 -9.54 -18.70 29.28
C PRO A 89 -9.76 -20.01 28.50
N PRO A 90 -10.38 -21.04 29.10
CA PRO A 90 -10.87 -22.20 28.36
C PRO A 90 -11.78 -21.74 27.23
N CYS A 91 -11.74 -22.43 26.10
CA CYS A 91 -12.63 -22.19 24.96
C CYS A 91 -14.06 -22.64 25.31
N ASP A 92 -14.73 -21.85 26.14
CA ASP A 92 -16.17 -21.95 26.27
C ASP A 92 -16.82 -21.30 25.04
N ASP A 93 -17.78 -22.02 24.47
CA ASP A 93 -18.60 -21.67 23.30
C ASP A 93 -19.57 -20.51 23.60
N TYR A 94 -19.04 -19.43 24.19
CA TYR A 94 -19.79 -18.21 24.43
C TYR A 94 -19.82 -17.38 23.15
N VAL A 95 -20.95 -17.46 22.45
CA VAL A 95 -21.34 -16.48 21.45
C VAL A 95 -21.35 -15.11 22.12
N ARG A 96 -20.34 -14.29 21.83
CA ARG A 96 -20.24 -12.91 22.31
C ARG A 96 -21.49 -12.16 21.86
N ALA A 97 -22.23 -11.58 22.80
CA ALA A 97 -23.39 -10.76 22.45
C ALA A 97 -22.96 -9.64 21.49
N PRO A 98 -23.81 -9.24 20.52
CA PRO A 98 -23.52 -8.12 19.64
C PRO A 98 -23.11 -6.90 20.46
N ASP A 99 -22.03 -6.22 20.06
CA ASP A 99 -21.61 -5.00 20.73
C ASP A 99 -22.79 -4.03 20.77
N LYS A 100 -22.98 -3.36 21.91
CA LYS A 100 -24.01 -2.34 22.04
C LYS A 100 -23.72 -1.28 20.99
N HIS A 101 -24.73 -0.94 20.18
CA HIS A 101 -24.60 0.03 19.10
C HIS A 101 -24.06 1.35 19.65
N PHE A 102 -22.76 1.57 19.47
CA PHE A 102 -22.06 2.76 19.89
C PHE A 102 -22.18 3.76 18.76
N SER A 103 -23.17 4.64 18.84
CA SER A 103 -23.22 5.83 18.00
C SER A 103 -22.15 6.79 18.51
N GLN A 104 -20.92 6.60 18.05
CA GLN A 104 -19.88 7.61 18.20
C GLN A 104 -20.30 8.76 17.28
N ALA A 105 -20.95 9.79 17.82
CA ALA A 105 -20.98 11.06 17.13
C ALA A 105 -19.53 11.41 16.84
N LEU A 106 -19.21 11.71 15.57
CA LEU A 106 -17.90 12.24 15.21
C LEU A 106 -17.70 13.47 16.08
N ILE A 107 -16.87 13.33 17.10
CA ILE A 107 -16.54 14.45 17.95
C ILE A 107 -15.74 15.37 17.04
N ASN A 108 -16.22 16.59 16.81
CA ASN A 108 -15.47 17.65 16.13
C ASN A 108 -14.29 18.14 17.01
N ASP A 109 -13.61 17.21 17.68
CA ASP A 109 -12.43 17.44 18.51
C ASP A 109 -11.16 17.32 17.67
N MET A 110 -11.19 17.89 16.46
CA MET A 110 -10.01 18.11 15.64
C MET A 110 -9.32 19.44 16.03
N ASP A 111 -9.41 19.80 17.30
CA ASP A 111 -8.64 20.89 17.89
C ASP A 111 -7.37 20.27 18.49
N ASP A 112 -6.21 20.73 18.01
CA ASP A 112 -4.87 20.15 18.24
C ASP A 112 -4.47 20.02 19.74
N SER A 113 -5.30 20.54 20.64
CA SER A 113 -5.08 20.59 22.08
C SER A 113 -5.36 19.27 22.83
N ASN A 114 -6.08 18.31 22.25
CA ASN A 114 -6.36 17.00 22.85
C ASN A 114 -5.38 15.87 22.48
N PHE A 115 -4.36 16.17 21.66
CA PHE A 115 -3.32 15.19 21.37
C PHE A 115 -2.38 15.06 22.56
N TYR A 116 -2.63 14.09 23.45
CA TYR A 116 -1.66 13.74 24.48
C TYR A 116 -0.32 13.39 23.81
N PRO A 117 0.77 14.12 24.08
CA PRO A 117 2.07 13.73 23.59
C PRO A 117 2.45 12.41 24.28
N TYR A 118 2.50 11.33 23.49
CA TYR A 118 3.05 10.07 23.94
C TYR A 118 4.52 10.28 24.32
N ASN A 119 4.80 10.42 25.61
CA ASN A 119 6.14 10.57 26.15
C ASN A 119 6.88 9.23 26.03
N ASN A 120 7.54 9.02 24.89
CA ASN A 120 8.43 7.90 24.67
C ASN A 120 9.77 8.16 25.37
N THR A 121 9.84 8.01 26.69
CA THR A 121 11.09 8.17 27.45
C THR A 121 12.02 6.97 27.35
N ASN A 122 12.06 6.23 26.23
CA ASN A 122 13.09 5.24 25.97
C ASN A 122 13.36 5.01 24.48
N LYS A 123 14.67 5.08 24.17
CA LYS A 123 15.38 4.84 22.90
C LYS A 123 15.41 6.02 21.91
N LYS A 124 16.57 6.71 21.94
CA LYS A 124 17.16 7.40 20.79
C LYS A 124 17.34 6.40 19.64
N SER A 125 16.32 6.19 18.84
CA SER A 125 16.49 5.70 17.47
C SER A 125 16.09 6.85 16.57
N ASN A 126 17.03 7.33 15.76
CA ASN A 126 16.80 8.36 14.75
C ASN A 126 15.64 7.89 13.85
N LYS A 127 14.41 8.39 14.10
CA LYS A 127 13.27 8.14 13.22
C LYS A 127 13.48 9.04 12.00
N SER A 128 14.19 8.54 11.00
CA SER A 128 14.05 9.07 9.65
C SER A 128 12.57 8.97 9.28
N LYS A 129 12.04 10.01 8.63
CA LYS A 129 10.72 10.03 8.03
C LYS A 129 10.63 8.80 7.12
N ILE A 130 9.97 7.73 7.57
CA ILE A 130 9.82 6.51 6.77
C ILE A 130 8.94 6.91 5.59
N GLN A 131 9.55 7.07 4.42
CA GLN A 131 8.82 7.23 3.18
C GLN A 131 8.10 5.89 2.94
N LEU A 132 6.78 5.88 3.17
CA LEU A 132 5.97 4.67 3.11
C LEU A 132 6.10 3.97 1.74
N GLY A 133 6.33 4.74 0.67
CA GLY A 133 6.60 4.24 -0.68
C GLY A 133 7.85 3.37 -0.76
N ASP A 134 8.96 3.81 -0.16
CA ASP A 134 10.24 3.06 -0.17
C ASP A 134 10.11 1.74 0.58
N THR A 135 9.34 1.72 1.68
CA THR A 135 9.12 0.51 2.46
C THR A 135 8.24 -0.52 1.74
N PHE A 136 7.24 -0.07 0.98
CA PHE A 136 6.37 -0.98 0.24
C PHE A 136 7.09 -1.59 -0.95
N GLN A 137 7.82 -0.80 -1.75
CA GLN A 137 8.60 -1.34 -2.86
C GLN A 137 9.59 -2.39 -2.38
N LYS A 138 10.32 -2.10 -1.30
CA LYS A 138 11.28 -3.02 -0.70
C LYS A 138 10.66 -4.34 -0.25
N LEU A 139 9.40 -4.34 0.17
CA LEU A 139 8.71 -5.55 0.63
C LEU A 139 8.49 -6.56 -0.50
N PHE A 140 8.27 -6.09 -1.72
CA PHE A 140 8.04 -6.93 -2.90
C PHE A 140 9.26 -7.05 -3.81
N SER A 141 10.36 -6.37 -3.48
CA SER A 141 11.62 -6.50 -4.20
C SER A 141 12.21 -7.91 -4.02
N PRO A 142 12.90 -8.43 -5.05
CA PRO A 142 13.62 -9.69 -4.93
C PRO A 142 14.81 -9.55 -3.95
N PRO A 143 15.37 -10.66 -3.42
CA PRO A 143 16.42 -10.62 -2.41
C PRO A 143 17.79 -10.32 -3.04
N GLU A 144 18.04 -9.06 -3.40
CA GLU A 144 19.25 -8.65 -4.15
C GLU A 144 20.55 -9.17 -3.56
N SER A 145 20.69 -9.15 -2.23
CA SER A 145 21.89 -9.63 -1.53
C SER A 145 22.16 -11.14 -1.67
N LEU A 146 21.15 -11.92 -2.08
CA LEU A 146 21.21 -13.38 -2.20
C LEU A 146 21.45 -13.82 -3.65
N ILE A 147 21.13 -12.96 -4.62
CA ILE A 147 21.14 -13.30 -6.04
C ILE A 147 22.57 -13.33 -6.57
N CYS A 148 22.91 -14.39 -7.29
CA CYS A 148 24.17 -14.49 -8.02
C CYS A 148 24.06 -13.83 -9.40
N SER A 149 24.86 -12.79 -9.63
CA SER A 149 24.91 -12.05 -10.90
C SER A 149 25.72 -12.74 -12.00
N LEU A 150 26.41 -13.83 -11.70
CA LEU A 150 27.21 -14.57 -12.68
C LEU A 150 26.34 -15.24 -13.75
N SER A 151 26.94 -15.54 -14.89
CA SER A 151 26.29 -16.34 -15.94
C SER A 151 25.99 -17.76 -15.44
N PHE A 152 25.02 -18.44 -16.06
CA PHE A 152 24.64 -19.79 -15.62
C PHE A 152 25.80 -20.80 -15.72
N GLU A 153 26.71 -20.65 -16.70
CA GLU A 153 27.89 -21.50 -16.81
C GLU A 153 28.87 -21.28 -15.65
N GLU A 154 29.11 -20.02 -15.29
CA GLU A 154 29.96 -19.66 -14.15
C GLU A 154 29.35 -20.12 -12.83
N VAL A 155 28.03 -20.02 -12.67
CA VAL A 155 27.32 -20.56 -11.51
C VAL A 155 27.54 -22.06 -11.38
N ARG A 156 27.54 -22.82 -12.48
CA ARG A 156 27.87 -24.27 -12.46
C ARG A 156 29.30 -24.55 -12.04
N LYS A 157 30.25 -23.68 -12.37
CA LYS A 157 31.65 -23.81 -11.91
C LYS A 157 31.75 -23.50 -10.42
N LYS A 158 31.14 -22.39 -9.99
CA LYS A 158 31.08 -21.95 -8.59
C LYS A 158 30.39 -22.96 -7.69
N SER A 159 29.30 -23.57 -8.13
CA SER A 159 28.54 -24.56 -7.35
C SER A 159 29.37 -25.82 -7.07
N LYS A 160 30.17 -26.27 -8.03
CA LYS A 160 31.12 -27.38 -7.87
C LYS A 160 32.25 -27.03 -6.90
N GLN A 161 32.76 -25.79 -6.97
CA GLN A 161 33.83 -25.33 -6.08
C GLN A 161 33.36 -25.18 -4.62
N GLU A 162 32.17 -24.62 -4.42
CA GLU A 162 31.58 -24.42 -3.10
C GLU A 162 30.83 -25.65 -2.55
N ASN A 163 30.69 -26.71 -3.37
CA ASN A 163 29.85 -27.88 -3.09
C ASN A 163 28.42 -27.52 -2.66
N LYS A 164 27.80 -26.60 -3.41
CA LYS A 164 26.43 -26.11 -3.20
C LYS A 164 25.52 -26.51 -4.36
N PHE A 165 24.23 -26.63 -4.09
CA PHE A 165 23.23 -26.79 -5.15
C PHE A 165 22.95 -25.46 -5.85
N ILE A 166 22.42 -25.51 -7.06
CA ILE A 166 21.97 -24.29 -7.77
C ILE A 166 20.47 -24.23 -7.64
N LEU A 167 19.96 -23.13 -7.09
CA LEU A 167 18.53 -22.85 -7.06
C LEU A 167 18.22 -21.86 -8.17
N VAL A 168 17.57 -22.33 -9.23
CA VAL A 168 17.13 -21.47 -10.32
C VAL A 168 15.73 -20.96 -10.02
N ASN A 169 15.56 -19.64 -10.08
CA ASN A 169 14.26 -18.99 -9.91
C ASN A 169 14.04 -18.01 -11.08
N ILE A 170 13.12 -18.34 -11.98
CA ILE A 170 12.73 -17.44 -13.06
C ILE A 170 11.43 -16.75 -12.64
N GLN A 171 11.43 -15.42 -12.63
CA GLN A 171 10.30 -14.61 -12.17
C GLN A 171 9.75 -13.73 -13.29
N ASN A 172 8.52 -13.28 -13.09
CA ASN A 172 7.83 -12.27 -13.89
C ASN A 172 7.27 -11.18 -12.97
N THR A 173 6.53 -10.23 -13.53
CA THR A 173 5.90 -9.13 -12.76
C THR A 173 4.56 -9.50 -12.14
N GLU A 174 4.15 -10.76 -12.22
CA GLU A 174 2.85 -11.24 -11.72
C GLU A 174 2.80 -11.38 -10.21
N PHE A 175 1.57 -11.46 -9.68
CA PHE A 175 1.30 -11.50 -8.25
C PHE A 175 2.01 -12.65 -7.51
N GLU A 176 2.14 -13.83 -8.12
CA GLU A 176 2.83 -14.97 -7.48
C GLU A 176 4.32 -14.70 -7.26
N SER A 177 4.99 -14.01 -8.20
CA SER A 177 6.38 -13.59 -8.04
C SER A 177 6.52 -12.55 -6.92
N LEU A 178 5.60 -11.58 -6.86
CA LEU A 178 5.56 -10.57 -5.78
C LEU A 178 5.31 -11.20 -4.41
N ARG A 179 4.38 -12.16 -4.34
CA ARG A 179 4.06 -12.91 -3.13
C ARG A 179 5.28 -13.72 -2.65
N LEU A 180 5.98 -14.39 -3.57
CA LEU A 180 7.21 -15.12 -3.24
C LEU A 180 8.28 -14.20 -2.65
N ASN A 181 8.45 -13.00 -3.23
CA ASN A 181 9.39 -12.00 -2.72
C ASN A 181 9.05 -11.56 -1.30
N ARG A 182 7.77 -11.28 -1.04
CA ARG A 182 7.29 -10.87 0.29
C ARG A 182 7.38 -11.98 1.34
N ASP A 183 6.84 -13.16 1.03
CA ASP A 183 6.56 -14.19 2.03
C ASP A 183 7.74 -15.16 2.24
N ILE A 184 8.55 -15.40 1.19
CA ILE A 184 9.63 -16.40 1.21
C ILE A 184 11.00 -15.72 1.26
N TRP A 185 11.29 -14.81 0.33
CA TRP A 185 12.65 -14.27 0.23
C TRP A 185 13.02 -13.31 1.36
N ASN A 186 12.06 -12.60 1.94
CA ASN A 186 12.29 -11.75 3.11
C ASN A 186 12.45 -12.52 4.43
N ASN A 187 12.27 -13.84 4.44
CA ASN A 187 12.43 -14.63 5.65
C ASN A 187 13.90 -14.92 5.93
N ASP A 188 14.43 -14.39 7.04
CA ASP A 188 15.83 -14.54 7.44
C ASP A 188 16.28 -16.01 7.53
N VAL A 189 15.44 -16.89 8.06
CA VAL A 189 15.77 -18.32 8.19
C VAL A 189 15.97 -18.96 6.82
N ILE A 190 15.09 -18.64 5.86
CA ILE A 190 15.19 -19.12 4.48
C ILE A 190 16.45 -18.57 3.82
N GLN A 191 16.75 -17.29 4.00
CA GLN A 191 17.98 -16.69 3.47
C GLN A 191 19.24 -17.39 4.01
N GLN A 192 19.26 -17.74 5.30
CA GLN A 192 20.39 -18.48 5.88
C GLN A 192 20.54 -19.86 5.24
N ILE A 193 19.44 -20.61 5.12
CA ILE A 193 19.45 -21.95 4.47
C ILE A 193 19.97 -21.84 3.04
N ILE A 194 19.52 -20.84 2.27
CA ILE A 194 20.00 -20.63 0.91
C ILE A 194 21.49 -20.30 0.92
N LYS A 195 21.96 -19.37 1.75
CA LYS A 195 23.39 -19.00 1.81
C LYS A 195 24.29 -20.21 2.13
N THR A 196 23.83 -21.13 2.97
CA THR A 196 24.58 -22.32 3.37
C THR A 196 24.62 -23.38 2.26
N SER A 197 23.48 -23.67 1.62
CA SER A 197 23.36 -24.88 0.78
C SER A 197 23.19 -24.61 -0.72
N PHE A 198 22.87 -23.37 -1.10
CA PHE A 198 22.49 -23.03 -2.47
C PHE A 198 23.24 -21.81 -3.01
N ILE A 199 23.38 -21.76 -4.33
CA ILE A 199 23.64 -20.55 -5.09
C ILE A 199 22.34 -20.17 -5.78
N LEU A 200 21.71 -19.07 -5.34
CA LEU A 200 20.49 -18.58 -5.95
C LEU A 200 20.82 -17.87 -7.27
N TRP A 201 20.31 -18.40 -8.37
CA TRP A 201 20.37 -17.79 -9.68
C TRP A 201 18.96 -17.38 -10.10
N LEU A 202 18.68 -16.09 -9.86
CA LEU A 202 17.38 -15.48 -10.16
C LEU A 202 17.50 -14.61 -11.40
N ARG A 203 16.56 -14.76 -12.34
CA ARG A 203 16.42 -13.92 -13.54
C ARG A 203 14.96 -13.62 -13.81
N TYR A 204 14.71 -12.51 -14.49
CA TYR A 204 13.39 -12.21 -15.01
C TYR A 204 13.18 -12.90 -16.36
N GLU A 205 11.93 -13.21 -16.70
CA GLU A 205 11.60 -13.93 -17.94
C GLU A 205 12.06 -13.24 -19.22
N TYR A 206 12.14 -11.91 -19.19
CA TYR A 206 12.61 -11.09 -20.32
C TYR A 206 14.15 -11.02 -20.41
N ASP A 207 14.89 -11.55 -19.43
CA ASP A 207 16.34 -11.59 -19.49
C ASP A 207 16.81 -12.62 -20.53
N GLN A 208 17.83 -12.26 -21.32
CA GLN A 208 18.41 -13.15 -22.33
C GLN A 208 18.89 -14.49 -21.73
N ASP A 209 19.50 -14.42 -20.54
CA ASP A 209 19.94 -15.56 -19.75
C ASP A 209 18.77 -16.50 -19.39
N ALA A 210 17.64 -15.94 -18.99
CA ALA A 210 16.44 -16.70 -18.66
C ALA A 210 15.86 -17.38 -19.90
N ALA A 211 15.74 -16.65 -21.01
CA ALA A 211 15.24 -17.19 -22.27
C ALA A 211 16.08 -18.38 -22.75
N LEU A 212 17.41 -18.28 -22.70
CA LEU A 212 18.32 -19.37 -23.05
C LEU A 212 18.11 -20.58 -22.13
N PHE A 213 18.02 -20.36 -20.81
CA PHE A 213 17.81 -21.41 -19.83
C PHE A 213 16.46 -22.11 -20.06
N MET A 214 15.36 -21.35 -20.16
CA MET A 214 14.01 -21.88 -20.37
C MET A 214 13.91 -22.71 -21.66
N ASN A 215 14.50 -22.25 -22.76
CA ASN A 215 14.53 -23.01 -24.01
C ASN A 215 15.34 -24.32 -23.88
N THR A 216 16.51 -24.24 -23.24
CA THR A 216 17.38 -25.41 -23.03
C THR A 216 16.70 -26.50 -22.20
N TYR A 217 15.99 -26.09 -21.14
CA TYR A 217 15.34 -27.01 -20.20
C TYR A 217 13.84 -27.22 -20.45
N LYS A 218 13.29 -26.65 -21.52
CA LYS A 218 11.87 -26.76 -21.92
C LYS A 218 10.92 -26.34 -20.79
N ILE A 219 11.20 -25.19 -20.19
CA ILE A 219 10.36 -24.61 -19.14
C ILE A 219 9.29 -23.76 -19.81
N PHE A 220 8.04 -23.98 -19.42
CA PHE A 220 6.89 -23.23 -19.89
C PHE A 220 6.06 -22.77 -18.69
N TRP A 221 5.44 -21.60 -18.82
CA TRP A 221 4.44 -21.16 -17.86
C TRP A 221 3.19 -22.02 -17.99
N ILE A 222 2.63 -22.41 -16.84
CA ILE A 222 1.34 -23.08 -16.80
C ILE A 222 0.29 -21.98 -16.74
N ALA A 223 -0.54 -21.90 -17.79
CA ALA A 223 -1.67 -20.99 -17.87
C ALA A 223 -2.86 -21.46 -17.00
#